data_AF-A0A2G5KRP7-F1
#
_entry.id   AF-A0A2G5KRP7-F1
#
_cell.length_a   1.000
_cell.length_b   1.000
_cell.length_c   1.000
_cell.angle_alpha   90.00
_cell.angle_beta   90.00
_cell.angle_gamma   90.00
#
_symmetry.space_group_name_H-M   'P 1'
#
loop_
_entity.id
_entity.type
_entity.pdbx_description
1 polymer ?
#
loop_
_entity_poly.entity_id
_entity_poly.type
_entity_poly.pdbx_seq_one_letter_code
_entity_poly.pdbx_strand_id
1 'polypeptide(L)' 'MPLYQPSVLKQHLKLQDRHLLDKAYKKYTKYFLNPMIQDNIRSSKEEEYQGIFLTELFVNILGYTLKPKADL' A
#
# COMPACT_ATOMS: atom_id res chain seq x y z
N MET A 1 5.04 3.56 25.73
CA MET A 1 3.62 3.97 25.83
C MET A 1 2.93 3.66 24.51
N PRO A 2 1.78 2.98 24.49
CA PRO A 2 1.04 2.80 23.24
C PRO A 2 0.53 4.15 22.74
N LEU A 3 0.73 4.44 21.44
CA LEU A 3 0.28 5.68 20.79
C LEU A 3 -1.25 5.81 20.70
N TYR A 4 -1.97 4.69 20.77
CA TYR A 4 -3.42 4.64 20.59
C TYR A 4 -4.10 3.81 21.67
N GLN A 5 -5.30 4.22 22.06
CA GLN A 5 -6.14 3.45 22.97
C GLN A 5 -6.70 2.20 22.26
N PRO A 6 -6.64 1.00 22.87
CA PRO A 6 -7.09 -0.24 22.23
C PRO A 6 -8.55 -0.24 21.79
N SER A 7 -9.43 0.41 22.56
CA SER A 7 -10.87 0.50 22.26
C SER A 7 -11.13 1.32 21.00
N VAL A 8 -10.42 2.45 20.86
CA VAL A 8 -10.49 3.33 19.69
C VAL A 8 -9.99 2.57 18.45
N LEU A 9 -8.85 1.88 18.56
CA LEU A 9 -8.31 1.06 17.47
C LEU A 9 -9.32 0.01 16.97
N LYS A 10 -9.93 -0.75 17.89
CA LYS A 10 -10.91 -1.78 17.55
C LYS A 10 -12.15 -1.20 16.87
N GLN A 11 -12.59 -0.01 17.27
CA GLN A 11 -13.71 0.67 16.64
C GLN A 11 -13.38 1.06 15.19
N HIS A 12 -12.24 1.72 14.96
CA HIS A 12 -11.83 2.10 13.61
C HIS A 12 -11.64 0.90 12.68
N LEU A 13 -11.02 -0.20 13.16
CA LEU A 13 -10.86 -1.42 12.37
C LEU A 13 -12.20 -2.07 11.98
N LYS A 14 -13.23 -1.98 12.83
CA LYS A 14 -14.57 -2.50 12.51
C LYS A 14 -15.30 -1.68 11.46
N LEU A 15 -15.00 -0.38 11.37
CA LEU A 15 -15.63 0.54 10.41
C LEU A 15 -15.00 0.46 9.00
N GLN A 16 -13.88 -0.25 8.84
CA GLN A 16 -13.24 -0.42 7.54
C GLN A 16 -14.04 -1.35 6.62
N ASP A 17 -14.11 -0.98 5.34
CA ASP A 17 -14.67 -1.83 4.30
C ASP A 17 -13.76 -3.04 4.05
N ARG A 18 -14.23 -4.23 4.48
CA ARG A 18 -13.48 -5.48 4.32
C ARG A 18 -13.31 -5.91 2.87
N HIS A 19 -14.26 -5.58 1.99
CA HIS A 19 -14.18 -5.95 0.59
C HIS A 19 -13.15 -5.09 -0.13
N LEU A 20 -13.11 -3.79 0.15
CA LEU A 20 -12.06 -2.89 -0.33
C LEU A 20 -10.68 -3.34 0.18
N LEU A 21 -10.58 -3.68 1.47
CA LEU A 21 -9.34 -4.17 2.07
C LEU A 21 -8.86 -5.48 1.44
N ASP A 22 -9.74 -6.46 1.25
CA ASP A 22 -9.40 -7.74 0.62
C ASP A 22 -8.92 -7.56 -0.82
N LYS A 23 -9.58 -6.69 -1.59
CA LYS A 23 -9.17 -6.34 -2.95
C LYS A 23 -7.79 -5.69 -2.98
N ALA A 24 -7.53 -4.72 -2.10
CA ALA A 24 -6.23 -4.07 -1.99
C ALA A 24 -5.14 -5.06 -1.55
N TYR A 25 -5.44 -5.92 -0.57
CA TYR A 25 -4.51 -6.93 -0.08
C TYR A 25 -4.15 -7.96 -1.15
N LYS A 26 -5.12 -8.41 -1.96
CA LYS A 26 -4.85 -9.28 -3.13
C LYS A 26 -3.90 -8.64 -4.14
N LYS A 27 -4.06 -7.34 -4.42
CA LYS A 27 -3.11 -6.61 -5.27
C LYS A 27 -1.73 -6.50 -4.64
N TYR A 28 -1.68 -6.20 -3.35
CA TYR A 28 -0.43 -6.11 -2.58
C TYR A 28 0.33 -7.43 -2.61
N THR A 29 -0.33 -8.54 -2.28
CA THR A 29 0.28 -9.86 -2.28
C THR A 29 0.78 -10.26 -3.68
N LYS A 30 0.03 -9.96 -4.73
CA LYS A 30 0.44 -10.25 -6.11
C LYS A 30 1.72 -9.50 -6.53
N TYR A 31 1.92 -8.28 -6.05
CA TYR A 31 3.07 -7.45 -6.42
C TYR A 31 4.23 -7.59 -5.42
N PHE A 32 4.00 -7.26 -4.15
CA PHE A 32 5.04 -7.18 -3.13
C PHE A 32 5.43 -8.53 -2.52
N LEU A 33 4.59 -9.57 -2.60
CA LEU A 33 4.97 -10.94 -2.19
C LEU A 33 5.46 -11.80 -3.36
N ASN A 34 5.61 -11.22 -4.56
CA ASN A 34 6.20 -11.95 -5.67
C ASN A 34 7.73 -12.01 -5.49
N PRO A 35 8.34 -13.21 -5.38
CA PRO A 35 9.76 -13.36 -5.11
C PRO A 35 10.64 -12.71 -6.19
N MET A 36 10.23 -12.75 -7.46
CA MET A 36 10.96 -12.10 -8.55
C MET A 36 11.01 -10.58 -8.39
N ILE A 37 9.90 -9.98 -7.94
CA ILE A 37 9.83 -8.54 -7.68
C ILE A 37 10.68 -8.21 -6.45
N GLN A 38 10.63 -9.02 -5.39
CA GLN A 38 11.44 -8.81 -4.18
C GLN A 38 12.94 -8.84 -4.46
N ASP A 39 13.40 -9.77 -5.30
CA ASP A 39 14.81 -9.83 -5.68
C ASP A 39 15.21 -8.61 -6.51
N ASN A 40 14.37 -8.19 -7.47
CA ASN A 40 14.60 -6.95 -8.23
C ASN A 40 14.68 -5.71 -7.31
N ILE A 41 13.79 -5.61 -6.32
CA ILE A 41 13.80 -4.52 -5.33
C ILE A 41 15.09 -4.53 -4.52
N ARG A 42 15.51 -5.72 -4.04
CA ARG A 42 16.72 -5.88 -3.22
C ARG A 42 18.00 -5.53 -4.01
N SER A 43 17.98 -5.76 -5.32
CA SER A 43 19.10 -5.43 -6.22
C SER A 43 19.08 -3.97 -6.71
N SER A 44 17.99 -3.24 -6.53
CA SER A 44 17.84 -1.87 -7.01
C SER A 44 18.39 -0.85 -6.01
N LYS A 45 18.84 0.31 -6.49
CA LYS A 45 19.18 1.43 -5.60
C LYS A 45 17.92 2.09 -5.05
N GLU A 46 18.03 2.70 -3.87
CA GLU A 46 16.90 3.40 -3.25
C GLU A 46 16.31 4.47 -4.17
N GLU A 47 17.14 5.30 -4.80
CA GLU A 47 16.71 6.37 -5.71
C GLU A 47 15.91 5.84 -6.93
N GLU A 48 16.26 4.65 -7.42
CA GLU A 48 15.62 4.03 -8.58
C GLU A 48 14.25 3.42 -8.19
N TYR A 49 14.14 2.89 -6.97
CA TYR A 49 12.96 2.16 -6.53
C TYR A 49 11.98 3.00 -5.69
N GLN A 50 12.42 4.03 -4.98
CA GLN A 50 11.58 4.82 -4.08
C GLN A 50 10.36 5.41 -4.78
N GLY A 51 10.51 5.92 -6.01
CA GLY A 51 9.40 6.44 -6.80
C GLY A 51 8.43 5.36 -7.30
N ILE A 52 8.96 4.20 -7.69
CA ILE A 52 8.18 3.04 -8.13
C ILE A 52 7.36 2.49 -6.96
N PHE A 53 7.98 2.35 -5.78
CA PHE A 53 7.32 1.90 -4.56
C PHE A 53 6.10 2.75 -4.23
N LEU A 54 6.24 4.07 -4.25
CA LEU A 54 5.14 4.99 -3.97
C LEU A 54 4.01 4.85 -4.98
N THR A 55 4.35 4.72 -6.26
CA THR A 55 3.34 4.57 -7.32
C THR A 55 2.60 3.24 -7.18
N GLU A 56 3.31 2.14 -6.97
CA GLU A 56 2.72 0.80 -6.85
C GLU A 56 1.84 0.68 -5.61
N LEU A 57 2.31 1.17 -4.46
CA LEU A 57 1.56 1.08 -3.22
C LEU A 57 0.37 2.05 -3.22
N PHE A 58 0.62 3.34 -3.45
CA PHE A 58 -0.43 4.33 -3.30
C PHE A 58 -1.40 4.34 -4.49
N VAL A 59 -0.91 4.27 -5.73
CA VAL A 59 -1.77 4.35 -6.91
C VAL A 59 -2.37 2.98 -7.24
N ASN A 60 -1.53 1.98 -7.49
CA ASN A 60 -2.03 0.71 -8.02
C ASN A 60 -2.79 -0.13 -6.99
N ILE A 61 -2.29 -0.19 -5.76
CA ILE A 61 -2.89 -0.98 -4.67
C ILE A 61 -3.99 -0.20 -3.96
N LEU A 62 -3.65 0.98 -3.42
CA LEU A 62 -4.57 1.75 -2.58
C LEU A 62 -5.50 2.70 -3.36
N GLY A 63 -5.24 2.95 -4.65
CA GLY A 63 -6.12 3.73 -5.52
C GLY A 63 -6.02 5.25 -5.34
N TYR A 64 -4.93 5.76 -4.76
CA TYR A 64 -4.66 7.18 -4.64
C TYR A 64 -4.25 7.79 -5.98
N THR A 65 -4.56 9.07 -6.13
CA THR A 65 -4.21 9.84 -7.32
C THR A 65 -2.94 10.65 -7.06
N LEU A 66 -1.90 10.42 -7.86
CA LEU A 66 -0.62 11.14 -7.76
C LEU A 66 -0.70 12.47 -8.52
N LYS A 67 -0.44 13.60 -7.84
CA LYS A 67 -0.42 14.92 -8.51
C LYS A 67 0.72 14.99 -9.54
N PRO A 68 0.53 15.58 -10.73
CA PRO A 68 -0.57 16.44 -11.15
C PRO A 68 -1.72 15.72 -11.87
N LYS A 69 -1.82 14.38 -11.83
CA LYS A 69 -3.00 13.66 -12.34
C LYS A 69 -4.24 13.88 -11.45
N ALA A 70 -4.37 15.02 -10.77
CA ALA A 70 -5.65 15.44 -10.22
C ALA A 70 -6.59 15.56 -11.42
N ASP A 71 -7.59 14.68 -11.50
CA ASP A 71 -8.59 14.73 -12.54
C ASP A 71 -9.24 16.13 -12.59
N LEU A 72 -9.49 16.56 -13.83
CA LEU A 72 -10.40 17.65 -14.18
C LEU A 72 -11.82 17.35 -13.68
#